data_AF-A0A2V9T576-F1
#
_entry.id   AF-A0A2V9T576-F1
#
_cell.length_a   1.000
_cell.length_b   1.000
_cell.length_c   1.000
_cell.angle_alpha   90.00
_cell.angle_beta   90.00
_cell.angle_gamma   90.00
#
_symmetry.space_group_name_H-M   'P 1'
#
loop_
_entity.id
_entity.type
_entity.pdbx_description
1 polymer ?
#
loop_
_entity_poly.entity_id
_entity_poly.type
_entity_poly.pdbx_seq_one_letter_code
_entity_poly.pdbx_strand_id
1 'polypeptide(L)' 'MSGFVLHPDANNDLNEIWEYIGKDNLDAADRTIEEIYAKISSLVASRTTRCANAVTCRRNSARRLPQVAPT' A
#
# COMPACT_ATOMS: atom_id res chain seq x y z
N MET A 1 -13.49 -3.28 0.02
CA MET A 1 -12.99 -2.91 -1.32
C MET A 1 -11.66 -2.22 -1.15
N SER A 2 -10.58 -2.93 -1.50
CA SER A 2 -9.19 -2.56 -1.27
C SER A 2 -8.76 -1.36 -2.11
N GLY A 3 -7.97 -0.45 -1.52
CA GLY A 3 -7.38 0.71 -2.21
C GLY A 3 -6.24 0.36 -3.18
N PHE A 4 -6.22 -0.86 -3.72
CA PHE A 4 -5.20 -1.34 -4.66
C PHE A 4 -5.84 -2.31 -5.67
N VAL A 5 -5.24 -2.35 -6.87
CA VAL A 5 -5.59 -3.25 -7.95
C VAL A 5 -4.43 -4.23 -8.14
N LEU A 6 -4.73 -5.52 -8.14
CA LEU A 6 -3.76 -6.56 -8.48
C LEU A 6 -3.70 -6.76 -9.99
N HIS A 7 -2.51 -7.08 -10.49
CA HIS A 7 -2.36 -7.55 -11.86
C HIS A 7 -3.11 -8.87 -12.06
N PRO A 8 -3.69 -9.16 -13.24
CA PRO A 8 -4.35 -10.43 -13.51
C PRO A 8 -3.50 -11.65 -13.19
N ASP A 9 -2.22 -11.63 -13.56
CA ASP A 9 -1.29 -12.73 -13.25
C ASP A 9 -1.09 -12.90 -11.74
N ALA A 10 -0.97 -11.80 -11.00
CA ALA A 10 -0.86 -11.86 -9.53
C ALA A 10 -2.13 -12.40 -8.87
N ASN A 11 -3.31 -12.19 -9.49
CA ASN A 11 -4.54 -12.81 -9.03
C ASN A 11 -4.56 -14.31 -9.31
N ASN A 12 -4.01 -14.75 -10.45
CA ASN A 12 -3.85 -16.17 -10.75
C ASN A 12 -2.88 -16.84 -9.78
N ASP A 13 -1.77 -16.18 -9.42
CA ASP A 13 -0.84 -16.69 -8.41
C ASP A 13 -1.54 -16.93 -7.05
N LEU A 14 -2.42 -16.01 -6.63
CA LEU A 14 -3.19 -16.19 -5.40
C LEU A 14 -4.17 -17.36 -5.48
N ASN A 15 -4.82 -17.55 -6.62
CA ASN A 15 -5.70 -18.69 -6.85
C ASN A 15 -4.90 -20.01 -6.82
N GLU A 16 -3.72 -20.07 -7.44
CA GLU A 16 -2.86 -21.25 -7.43
C GLU A 16 -2.38 -21.61 -6.02
N ILE A 17 -1.99 -20.60 -5.22
CA ILE A 17 -1.63 -20.80 -3.81
C ILE A 17 -2.81 -21.34 -3.01
N TRP A 18 -4.00 -20.76 -3.19
CA TRP A 18 -5.21 -21.22 -2.49
C TRP A 18 -5.58 -22.65 -2.88
N GLU A 19 -5.54 -22.99 -4.16
CA GLU A 19 -5.79 -24.34 -4.65
C GLU A 19 -4.76 -25.35 -4.17
N TYR A 20 -3.50 -24.94 -4.03
CA TYR A 20 -2.44 -25.81 -3.50
C TYR A 20 -2.67 -26.14 -2.03
N ILE A 21 -2.91 -25.14 -1.19
CA ILE A 21 -3.12 -25.32 0.26
C ILE A 21 -4.48 -25.96 0.55
N GLY A 22 -5.50 -25.60 -0.22
CA GLY A 22 -6.88 -26.07 -0.06
C GLY A 22 -7.06 -27.56 -0.33
N LYS A 23 -6.11 -28.21 -1.03
CA LYS A 23 -6.06 -29.67 -1.18
C LYS A 23 -5.91 -30.38 0.16
N ASP A 24 -5.18 -29.77 1.09
CA ASP A 24 -4.92 -30.34 2.41
C ASP A 24 -5.79 -29.70 3.50
N ASN A 25 -5.98 -28.38 3.46
CA ASN A 25 -6.75 -27.64 4.46
C ASN A 25 -7.32 -26.32 3.91
N LEU A 26 -8.64 -26.26 3.68
CA LEU A 26 -9.35 -25.07 3.20
C LEU A 26 -9.26 -23.89 4.18
N ASP A 27 -9.38 -24.12 5.49
CA ASP A 27 -9.29 -23.06 6.49
C ASP A 27 -7.89 -22.42 6.49
N ALA A 28 -6.85 -23.22 6.23
CA ALA A 28 -5.49 -22.72 6.11
C ALA A 28 -5.29 -21.92 4.81
N ALA A 29 -5.94 -22.33 3.72
CA ALA A 29 -5.92 -21.61 2.45
C ALA A 29 -6.57 -20.22 2.59
N ASP A 30 -7.75 -20.16 3.19
CA ASP A 30 -8.46 -18.90 3.45
C ASP A 30 -7.63 -17.96 4.34
N ARG A 31 -7.10 -18.46 5.45
CA ARG A 31 -6.23 -17.67 6.35
C ARG A 31 -5.00 -17.12 5.63
N THR A 32 -4.37 -17.94 4.78
CA THR A 32 -3.17 -17.53 4.04
C THR A 32 -3.48 -16.38 3.08
N ILE A 33 -4.60 -16.45 2.36
CA ILE A 33 -5.02 -15.40 1.44
C ILE A 33 -5.36 -14.10 2.19
N GLU A 34 -6.06 -14.20 3.31
CA GLU A 34 -6.35 -13.04 4.18
C GLU A 34 -5.06 -12.36 4.67
N GLU A 35 -4.06 -13.13 5.10
CA GLU A 35 -2.77 -12.61 5.56
C GLU A 35 -2.01 -11.88 4.44
N ILE A 36 -2.05 -12.40 3.22
CA ILE A 36 -1.42 -11.75 2.06
C ILE A 36 -2.10 -10.41 1.76
N TYR A 37 -3.44 -10.38 1.72
CA TYR A 37 -4.19 -9.14 1.52
C TYR A 37 -3.95 -8.12 2.64
N ALA A 38 -3.82 -8.57 3.89
CA ALA A 38 -3.48 -7.70 5.01
C ALA A 38 -2.09 -7.07 4.86
N LYS A 39 -1.09 -7.85 4.43
CA LYS A 39 0.28 -7.35 4.16
C LYS A 39 0.30 -6.35 3.02
N ILE A 40 -0.39 -6.64 1.92
CA ILE A 40 -0.48 -5.71 0.77
C ILE A 40 -1.14 -4.40 1.20
N SER A 41 -2.22 -4.47 1.98
CA SER A 41 -2.89 -3.29 2.53
C SER A 41 -1.96 -2.45 3.41
N SER A 42 -1.15 -3.10 4.25
CA SER A 42 -0.12 -2.44 5.07
C SER A 42 0.98 -1.76 4.24
N LEU A 43 1.40 -2.37 3.13
CA LEU A 43 2.38 -1.78 2.21
C LEU A 43 1.81 -0.54 1.51
N VAL A 44 0.55 -0.58 1.09
CA VAL A 44 -0.14 0.58 0.48
C VAL A 44 -0.27 1.72 1.49
N ALA A 45 -0.63 1.41 2.73
CA ALA A 45 -0.70 2.38 3.82
C ALA A 45 0.68 2.99 4.10
N SER A 46 1.71 2.18 4.36
CA SER A 46 3.06 2.69 4.69
C SER A 46 3.69 3.51 3.57
N ARG A 47 3.43 3.18 2.29
CA ARG A 47 3.90 3.97 1.14
C ARG A 47 3.24 5.35 1.05
N THR A 48 1.96 5.45 1.42
CA THR A 48 1.22 6.73 1.46
C THR A 48 1.46 7.50 2.77
N THR A 49 1.92 6.83 3.84
CA THR A 49 2.24 7.46 5.14
C THR A 49 3.63 8.11 5.17
N ARG A 50 4.39 8.10 4.06
CA ARG A 50 5.72 8.74 3.99
C ARG A 50 5.68 10.24 4.31
N CYS A 51 4.49 10.86 4.32
CA CYS A 51 4.28 12.24 4.75
C CYS A 51 3.29 12.43 5.93
N ALA A 52 2.62 11.38 6.45
CA ALA A 52 1.53 11.57 7.42
C ALA A 52 1.93 11.41 8.90
N ASN A 53 2.99 10.65 9.20
CA ASN A 53 3.47 10.47 10.58
C ASN A 53 4.79 11.20 10.88
N ALA A 54 5.17 12.17 10.05
CA ALA A 54 6.30 13.05 10.31
C ALA A 54 5.82 14.31 11.04
N VAL A 55 5.76 14.25 12.38
CA VAL A 55 5.90 15.42 13.27
C VAL A 55 7.22 16.21 12.98
N THR A 56 8.06 15.72 12.07
CA THR A 56 9.33 16.31 11.64
C THR A 56 9.43 16.62 10.13
N CYS A 57 8.33 16.75 9.38
CA CYS A 57 8.40 17.34 8.03
C CYS A 57 8.58 18.87 8.12
N ARG A 58 9.77 19.30 8.58
CA ARG A 58 10.22 20.68 8.56
C ARG A 58 11.22 20.85 7.40
N ARG A 59 11.00 21.92 6.63
CA ARG A 59 11.89 22.60 5.64
C ARG A 59 11.60 22.29 4.16
N ASN A 60 10.76 23.11 3.53
CA ASN A 60 11.26 24.18 2.64
C ASN A 60 10.15 25.13 2.15
N SER A 61 9.63 25.95 3.08
CA SER A 61 8.84 27.16 2.75
C SER A 61 9.79 28.36 2.67
N ALA A 62 10.73 28.36 1.73
CA ALA A 62 11.63 29.51 1.54
C ALA A 62 12.25 29.57 0.13
N ARG A 63 11.41 29.66 -0.92
CA ARG A 63 11.78 30.52 -2.06
C ARG A 63 10.98 31.81 -1.94
N ARG A 64 11.60 32.72 -1.19
CA ARG A 64 11.33 34.14 -1.15
C ARG A 64 11.49 34.67 -2.58
N LEU A 65 10.40 34.88 -3.30
CA LEU A 65 10.42 35.79 -4.45
C LEU A 65 10.43 37.21 -3.87
N PRO A 66 11.37 38.09 -4.24
CA PRO A 66 11.23 39.50 -3.91
C PRO A 66 10.07 40.06 -4.73
N GLN A 67 8.97 40.38 -4.05
CA GLN A 67 7.95 41.26 -4.63
C GLN A 67 8.59 42.65 -4.75
N VAL A 68 8.93 43.03 -5.98
CA VAL A 68 9.27 44.40 -6.32
C VAL A 68 7.98 45.24 -6.26
N ALA A 69 8.00 46.29 -5.45
CA ALA A 69 6.89 47.22 -5.32
C ALA A 69 6.71 48.03 -6.62
N PRO A 70 5.48 48.31 -7.07
CA PRO A 70 5.27 49.31 -8.11
C PRO A 70 5.38 50.72 -7.51
N THR A 71 6.18 51.55 -8.17
CA THR A 71 6.22 53.02 -8.04
C THR A 71 4.90 53.67 -8.43
#